data_AF-A0A6A6YNN4-F1
#
_entry.id   AF-A0A6A6YNN4-F1
#
_cell.length_a   1.000
_cell.length_b   1.000
_cell.length_c   1.000
_cell.angle_alpha   90.00
_cell.angle_beta   90.00
_cell.angle_gamma   90.00
#
_symmetry.space_group_name_H-M   'P 1'
#
loop_
_entity.id
_entity.type
_entity.pdbx_description
1 polymer ?
#
loop_
_entity_poly.entity_id
_entity_poly.type
_entity_poly.pdbx_seq_one_letter_code
_entity_poly.pdbx_strand_id
1 'polypeptide(L)'
;MACSYATSTLPPILSKDTDIAAYLAETGPASHKGTNIVIGPDEVREVVEGNGKGGANLVVVDIAPGGVSQMHRTVSVDFSICVLGVVKMELDGGEVVTLHPGDHVIQRGTMHKWINGSETESARFVAVTLPCEVFELGKTGKVERDESKL
;
A
#
# COMPACT_ATOMS: atom_id res chain seq x y z
N MET A 1 10.20 -2.52 -10.27
CA MET A 1 8.93 -3.05 -10.83
C MET A 1 8.05 -3.41 -9.65
N ALA A 2 6.75 -3.14 -9.74
CA ALA A 2 5.80 -3.60 -8.74
C ALA A 2 4.92 -4.71 -9.33
N CYS A 3 4.44 -5.63 -8.50
CA CYS A 3 3.38 -6.57 -8.86
C CYS A 3 2.37 -6.55 -7.71
N SER A 4 1.08 -6.40 -8.05
CA SER A 4 0.02 -6.24 -7.07
C SER A 4 -1.08 -7.27 -7.29
N TYR A 5 -1.63 -7.78 -6.19
CA TYR A 5 -2.85 -8.57 -6.19
C TYR A 5 -3.80 -8.02 -5.14
N ALA A 6 -5.07 -7.83 -5.50
CA ALA A 6 -6.05 -7.16 -4.68
C ALA A 6 -7.36 -7.94 -4.64
N THR A 7 -7.94 -8.09 -3.44
CA THR A 7 -9.37 -8.41 -3.33
C THR A 7 -10.20 -7.15 -3.58
N SER A 8 -11.44 -7.31 -4.04
CA SER A 8 -12.34 -6.17 -4.28
C SER A 8 -12.99 -5.64 -3.00
N THR A 9 -13.03 -6.44 -1.93
CA THR A 9 -13.68 -6.13 -0.65
C THR A 9 -12.89 -6.73 0.52
N LEU A 10 -13.12 -6.21 1.72
CA LEU A 10 -12.64 -6.77 2.98
C LEU A 10 -13.81 -6.76 4.01
N PRO A 11 -14.32 -7.92 4.46
CA PRO A 11 -13.89 -9.28 4.12
C PRO A 11 -14.17 -9.65 2.64
N PRO A 12 -13.39 -10.55 2.04
CA PRO A 12 -13.57 -10.94 0.64
C PRO A 12 -14.82 -11.80 0.43
N ILE A 13 -15.40 -11.70 -0.78
CA ILE A 13 -16.54 -12.53 -1.20
C ILE A 13 -16.01 -13.82 -1.84
N LEU A 14 -16.07 -14.92 -1.11
CA LEU A 14 -15.48 -16.21 -1.51
C LEU A 14 -16.35 -17.04 -2.48
N SER A 15 -17.11 -16.40 -3.35
CA SER A 15 -18.05 -17.09 -4.25
C SER A 15 -17.59 -17.05 -5.70
N LYS A 16 -17.81 -18.12 -6.46
CA LYS A 16 -17.63 -18.19 -7.93
C LYS A 16 -16.19 -17.96 -8.41
N ASP A 17 -15.19 -18.16 -7.56
CA ASP A 17 -13.76 -18.01 -7.89
C ASP A 17 -13.42 -16.66 -8.56
N THR A 18 -14.13 -15.60 -8.20
CA THR A 18 -13.96 -14.26 -8.78
C THR A 18 -12.54 -13.75 -8.65
N ASP A 19 -11.91 -14.05 -7.53
CA ASP A 19 -10.54 -13.70 -7.18
C ASP A 19 -9.51 -14.38 -8.11
N ILE A 20 -9.71 -15.66 -8.43
CA ILE A 20 -8.86 -16.41 -9.36
C ILE A 20 -9.04 -15.88 -10.79
N ALA A 21 -10.28 -15.62 -11.20
CA ALA A 21 -10.56 -15.06 -12.51
C ALA A 21 -9.91 -13.67 -12.68
N ALA A 22 -9.94 -12.84 -11.64
CA ALA A 22 -9.29 -11.53 -11.62
C ALA A 22 -7.76 -11.64 -11.65
N TYR A 23 -7.18 -12.57 -10.88
CA TYR A 23 -5.74 -12.86 -10.89
C TYR A 23 -5.24 -13.25 -12.28
N LEU A 24 -5.96 -14.16 -12.95
CA LEU A 24 -5.57 -14.72 -14.25
C LEU A 24 -5.94 -13.85 -15.46
N ALA A 25 -6.67 -12.75 -15.26
CA ALA A 25 -7.08 -11.85 -16.34
C ALA A 25 -5.86 -11.27 -17.08
N GLU A 26 -5.99 -11.02 -18.39
CA GLU A 26 -4.92 -10.40 -19.19
C GLU A 26 -4.62 -8.95 -18.79
N THR A 27 -5.64 -8.26 -18.26
CA THR A 27 -5.56 -6.87 -17.81
C THR A 27 -6.39 -6.68 -16.55
N GLY A 28 -6.16 -5.58 -15.85
CA GLY A 28 -6.95 -5.18 -14.68
C GLY A 28 -6.11 -5.02 -13.41
N PRO A 29 -6.67 -4.38 -12.38
CA PRO A 29 -5.94 -4.01 -11.16
C PRO A 29 -5.50 -5.21 -10.31
N ALA A 30 -6.20 -6.34 -10.40
CA ALA A 30 -5.86 -7.56 -9.68
C ALA A 30 -5.14 -8.61 -10.56
N SER A 31 -4.81 -8.29 -11.81
CA SER A 31 -4.11 -9.22 -12.70
C SER A 31 -2.65 -9.38 -12.29
N HIS A 32 -2.16 -10.62 -12.25
CA HIS A 32 -0.74 -10.93 -12.01
C HIS A 32 0.23 -10.39 -13.07
N LYS A 33 -0.30 -9.98 -14.23
CA LYS A 33 0.47 -9.35 -15.31
C LYS A 33 0.56 -7.84 -15.14
N GLY A 34 -0.26 -7.26 -14.28
CA GLY A 34 -0.23 -5.84 -13.95
C GLY A 34 1.02 -5.48 -13.17
N THR A 35 1.70 -4.41 -13.60
CA THR A 35 2.89 -3.89 -12.92
C THR A 35 2.63 -2.63 -12.10
N ASN A 36 1.37 -2.21 -12.04
CA ASN A 36 0.94 -1.04 -11.29
C ASN A 36 0.80 -1.40 -9.81
N ILE A 37 1.10 -0.43 -8.94
CA ILE A 37 0.70 -0.50 -7.54
C ILE A 37 -0.78 -0.15 -7.50
N VAL A 38 -1.60 -1.03 -6.92
CA VAL A 38 -3.03 -0.79 -6.74
C VAL A 38 -3.28 -0.66 -5.25
N ILE A 39 -3.65 0.54 -4.80
CA ILE A 39 -3.98 0.83 -3.40
C ILE A 39 -5.36 1.45 -3.35
N GLY A 40 -6.40 0.61 -3.40
CA GLY A 40 -7.79 1.10 -3.44
C GLY A 40 -8.04 2.05 -4.63
N PRO A 41 -9.22 2.68 -4.72
CA PRO A 41 -9.44 3.67 -5.76
C PRO A 41 -8.51 4.87 -5.53
N ASP A 42 -7.61 5.11 -6.49
CA ASP A 42 -6.64 6.21 -6.58
C ASP A 42 -7.26 7.63 -6.60
N GLU A 43 -8.52 7.78 -6.22
CA GLU A 43 -9.25 9.05 -6.23
C GLU A 43 -10.15 9.16 -4.99
N VAL A 44 -9.60 9.60 -3.86
CA VAL A 44 -10.46 10.26 -2.86
C VAL A 44 -10.85 11.62 -3.42
N ARG A 45 -11.88 11.62 -4.28
CA ARG A 45 -12.74 12.78 -4.50
C ARG A 45 -14.20 12.48 -4.22
N GLU A 46 -14.66 11.24 -4.39
CA GLU A 46 -15.98 10.81 -3.96
C GLU A 46 -15.97 9.37 -3.47
N VAL A 47 -16.36 9.18 -2.21
CA VAL A 47 -16.76 7.87 -1.68
C VAL A 47 -18.03 7.47 -2.42
N VAL A 48 -17.91 6.58 -3.42
CA VAL A 48 -19.09 5.98 -4.05
C VAL A 48 -19.69 5.00 -3.04
N GLU A 49 -20.77 5.44 -2.42
CA GLU A 49 -21.63 4.64 -1.56
C GLU A 49 -22.08 3.39 -2.34
N GLY A 50 -21.58 2.22 -1.94
CA GLY A 50 -22.02 0.92 -2.49
C GLY A 50 -20.97 0.05 -3.19
N ASN A 51 -19.77 0.55 -3.49
CA ASN A 51 -18.62 -0.28 -3.90
C ASN A 51 -17.46 -0.06 -2.92
N GLY A 52 -17.49 -0.86 -1.85
CA GLY A 52 -16.77 -0.61 -0.59
C GLY A 52 -15.29 -0.30 -0.73
N LYS A 53 -14.85 0.74 -0.03
CA LYS A 53 -13.63 0.92 0.79
C LYS A 53 -12.31 0.20 0.41
N GLY A 54 -12.12 -0.41 -0.76
CA GLY A 54 -10.96 -1.26 -1.07
C GLY A 54 -11.01 -2.64 -0.39
N GLY A 55 -10.21 -3.59 -0.88
CA GLY A 55 -9.98 -4.89 -0.26
C GLY A 55 -8.58 -5.03 0.32
N ALA A 56 -8.13 -6.27 0.57
CA ALA A 56 -6.74 -6.53 0.92
C ALA A 56 -5.88 -6.47 -0.35
N ASN A 57 -4.89 -5.58 -0.39
CA ASN A 57 -3.93 -5.50 -1.48
C ASN A 57 -2.57 -6.00 -1.02
N LEU A 58 -1.94 -6.87 -1.79
CA LEU A 58 -0.57 -7.31 -1.62
C LEU A 58 0.25 -6.73 -2.76
N VAL A 59 1.33 -6.03 -2.43
CA VAL A 59 2.23 -5.36 -3.39
C VAL A 59 3.65 -5.82 -3.14
N VAL A 60 4.31 -6.29 -4.18
CA VAL A 60 5.76 -6.54 -4.19
C VAL A 60 6.43 -5.35 -4.85
N VAL A 61 7.36 -4.68 -4.15
CA VAL A 61 8.03 -3.48 -4.66
C VAL A 61 9.53 -3.72 -4.77
N ASP A 62 10.05 -3.66 -5.99
CA ASP A 62 11.49 -3.56 -6.25
C ASP A 62 11.93 -2.10 -6.32
N ILE A 63 12.91 -1.74 -5.49
CA ILE A 63 13.57 -0.44 -5.50
C ILE A 63 14.97 -0.64 -6.10
N ALA A 64 15.24 0.04 -7.23
CA ALA A 64 16.56 0.02 -7.87
C ALA A 64 17.64 0.61 -6.92
N PRO A 65 18.94 0.32 -7.15
CA PRO A 65 20.02 0.96 -6.40
C PRO A 65 19.90 2.50 -6.40
N GLY A 66 20.06 3.12 -5.24
CA GLY A 66 19.86 4.57 -5.03
C GLY A 66 18.41 5.06 -5.21
N GLY A 67 17.46 4.15 -5.43
CA GLY A 67 16.08 4.48 -5.73
C GLY A 67 15.34 5.09 -4.53
N VAL A 68 14.49 6.08 -4.80
CA VAL A 68 13.68 6.79 -3.82
C VAL A 68 12.27 6.96 -4.37
N SER A 69 11.27 6.61 -3.57
CA SER A 69 9.87 6.91 -3.86
C SER A 69 9.48 8.33 -3.44
N GLN A 70 8.34 8.82 -3.92
CA GLN A 70 7.79 10.09 -3.47
C GLN A 70 7.32 9.99 -2.01
N MET A 71 7.37 11.10 -1.28
CA MET A 71 6.71 11.22 0.03
C MET A 71 5.20 11.17 -0.17
N HIS A 72 4.54 10.19 0.43
CA HIS A 72 3.11 9.96 0.25
C HIS A 72 2.47 9.37 1.52
N ARG A 73 1.14 9.29 1.51
CA ARG A 73 0.35 8.62 2.53
C ARG A 73 -0.84 7.94 1.86
N THR A 74 -1.30 6.88 2.49
CA THR A 74 -2.49 6.12 2.12
C THR A 74 -3.43 6.06 3.31
N VAL A 75 -4.74 6.01 3.05
CA VAL A 75 -5.76 5.75 4.08
C VAL A 75 -5.83 4.25 4.30
N SER A 76 -4.78 3.70 4.92
CA SER A 76 -4.62 2.28 5.12
C SER A 76 -3.81 1.96 6.37
N VAL A 77 -3.90 0.70 6.78
CA VAL A 77 -2.90 0.06 7.63
C VAL A 77 -2.09 -0.88 6.75
N ASP A 78 -0.76 -0.70 6.76
CA ASP A 78 0.15 -1.44 5.91
C ASP A 78 1.06 -2.35 6.74
N PHE A 79 1.26 -3.57 6.27
CA PHE A 79 2.23 -4.52 6.80
C PHE A 79 3.34 -4.66 5.77
N SER A 80 4.45 -3.96 5.99
CA SER A 80 5.58 -3.95 5.05
C SER A 80 6.74 -4.76 5.60
N ILE A 81 7.21 -5.72 4.82
CA ILE A 81 8.28 -6.65 5.18
C ILE A 81 9.39 -6.52 4.14
N CYS A 82 10.60 -6.22 4.61
CA CYS A 82 11.77 -6.27 3.72
C CYS A 82 12.12 -7.72 3.42
N VAL A 83 12.29 -8.06 2.14
CA VAL A 83 12.58 -9.44 1.70
C VAL A 83 13.91 -9.57 0.95
N LEU A 84 14.50 -8.45 0.50
CA LEU A 84 15.79 -8.42 -0.17
C LEU A 84 16.48 -7.06 0.05
N GLY A 85 17.80 -7.08 0.22
CA GLY A 85 18.61 -5.87 0.33
C GLY A 85 18.32 -5.09 1.61
N VAL A 86 18.51 -3.78 1.56
CA VAL A 86 18.24 -2.87 2.68
C VAL A 86 17.19 -1.86 2.24
N VAL A 87 16.08 -1.78 2.96
CA VAL A 87 15.01 -0.81 2.70
C VAL A 87 14.96 0.20 3.85
N LYS A 88 14.89 1.48 3.54
CA LYS A 88 14.70 2.54 4.52
C LYS A 88 13.32 3.17 4.34
N MET A 89 12.67 3.48 5.45
CA MET A 89 11.42 4.23 5.51
C MET A 89 11.68 5.55 6.23
N GLU A 90 11.57 6.65 5.51
CA GLU A 90 11.67 7.99 6.09
C GLU A 90 10.27 8.57 6.31
N LEU A 91 10.02 9.10 7.50
CA LEU A 91 8.77 9.76 7.91
C LEU A 91 8.87 11.29 7.69
N ASP A 92 7.73 11.98 7.73
CA ASP A 92 7.67 13.44 7.56
C ASP A 92 8.32 14.26 8.69
N GLY A 93 8.51 13.66 9.87
CA GLY A 93 9.30 14.22 10.96
C GLY A 93 10.82 14.09 10.77
N GLY A 94 11.27 13.38 9.73
CA GLY A 94 12.68 13.12 9.43
C GLY A 94 13.25 11.86 10.09
N GLU A 95 12.46 11.13 10.89
CA GLU A 95 12.86 9.83 11.41
C GLU A 95 13.04 8.83 10.27
N VAL A 96 14.08 8.00 10.36
CA VAL A 96 14.37 6.96 9.37
C VAL A 96 14.45 5.61 10.06
N VAL A 97 13.62 4.67 9.61
CA VAL A 97 13.66 3.26 10.00
C VAL A 97 14.41 2.49 8.92
N THR A 98 15.41 1.71 9.31
CA THR A 98 16.15 0.83 8.37
C THR A 98 15.72 -0.61 8.59
N LEU A 99 15.35 -1.29 7.52
CA LEU A 99 14.86 -2.66 7.48
C LEU A 99 15.83 -3.54 6.67
N HIS A 100 16.21 -4.66 7.25
CA HIS A 100 16.93 -5.76 6.61
C HIS A 100 15.96 -6.90 6.27
N PRO A 101 16.36 -7.92 5.48
CA PRO A 101 15.46 -9.01 5.13
C PRO A 101 14.90 -9.71 6.38
N GLY A 102 13.57 -9.79 6.49
CA GLY A 102 12.84 -10.30 7.65
C GLY A 102 12.32 -9.22 8.61
N ASP A 103 12.90 -8.02 8.59
CA ASP A 103 12.39 -6.88 9.35
C ASP A 103 11.08 -6.37 8.73
N HIS A 104 10.21 -5.85 9.60
CA HIS A 104 8.89 -5.40 9.19
C HIS A 104 8.40 -4.20 10.00
N VAL A 105 7.47 -3.47 9.40
CA VAL A 105 6.75 -2.36 10.04
C VAL A 105 5.25 -2.53 9.84
N ILE A 106 4.50 -2.13 10.87
CA ILE A 106 3.06 -1.91 10.76
C ILE A 106 2.86 -0.40 10.67
N GLN A 107 2.51 0.06 9.48
CA GLN A 107 2.31 1.47 9.19
C GLN A 107 0.85 1.85 9.34
N ARG A 108 0.57 2.93 10.09
CA ARG A 108 -0.79 3.37 10.42
C ARG A 108 -1.12 4.71 9.78
N GLY A 109 -1.17 4.73 8.44
CA GLY A 109 -1.49 5.91 7.64
C GLY A 109 -0.52 7.10 7.80
N THR A 110 0.74 6.82 8.16
CA THR A 110 1.79 7.85 8.29
C THR A 110 2.28 8.32 6.93
N MET A 111 2.67 9.59 6.85
CA MET A 111 3.37 10.13 5.69
C MET A 111 4.77 9.52 5.63
N HIS A 112 5.15 8.94 4.50
CA HIS A 112 6.40 8.20 4.39
C HIS A 112 6.93 8.16 2.95
N LYS A 113 8.23 7.88 2.81
CA LYS A 113 8.85 7.46 1.55
C LYS A 113 9.76 6.25 1.79
N TRP A 114 9.78 5.37 0.82
CA TRP A 114 10.70 4.23 0.72
C TRP A 114 11.96 4.59 -0.06
N ILE A 115 13.10 4.17 0.47
CA ILE A 115 14.43 4.43 -0.08
C ILE A 115 15.20 3.11 -0.11
N ASN A 116 15.92 2.84 -1.19
CA ASN A 116 16.91 1.77 -1.18
C ASN A 116 18.11 2.20 -0.33
N GLY A 117 18.47 1.37 0.65
CA GLY A 117 19.60 1.62 1.53
C GLY A 117 20.98 1.45 0.87
N SER A 118 21.03 0.94 -0.37
CA SER A 118 22.23 0.69 -1.15
C SER A 118 22.24 1.47 -2.46
N GLU A 119 23.42 1.97 -2.84
CA GLU A 119 23.70 2.60 -4.13
C GLU A 119 24.08 1.60 -5.22
N THR A 120 24.36 0.34 -4.86
CA THR A 120 24.87 -0.68 -5.80
C THR A 120 23.99 -1.91 -5.92
N GLU A 121 23.16 -2.21 -4.92
CA GLU A 121 22.32 -3.40 -4.88
C GLU A 121 20.84 -3.03 -4.85
N SER A 122 20.00 -3.84 -5.49
CA SER A 122 18.55 -3.68 -5.44
C SER A 122 18.00 -4.09 -4.08
N ALA A 123 16.88 -3.49 -3.70
CA ALA A 123 16.12 -3.87 -2.52
C ALA A 123 14.67 -4.22 -2.90
N ARG A 124 14.04 -5.09 -2.09
CA ARG A 124 12.64 -5.48 -2.26
C ARG A 124 11.93 -5.53 -0.93
N PHE A 125 10.72 -5.00 -0.89
CA PHE A 125 9.78 -5.25 0.19
C PHE A 125 8.45 -5.77 -0.35
N VAL A 126 7.71 -6.45 0.50
CA VAL A 126 6.31 -6.86 0.27
C VAL A 126 5.45 -6.09 1.25
N ALA A 127 4.41 -5.42 0.76
CA ALA A 127 3.45 -4.71 1.58
C ALA A 127 2.06 -5.32 1.43
N VAL A 128 1.37 -5.55 2.55
CA VAL A 128 -0.08 -5.79 2.56
C VAL A 128 -0.77 -4.54 3.07
N THR A 129 -1.56 -3.88 2.23
CA THR A 129 -2.34 -2.69 2.59
C THR A 129 -3.79 -3.11 2.84
N LEU A 130 -4.33 -2.77 4.00
CA LEU A 130 -5.75 -2.93 4.32
C LEU A 130 -6.38 -1.56 4.46
N PRO A 131 -7.61 -1.36 3.98
CA PRO A 131 -8.31 -0.10 4.19
C PRO A 131 -8.57 0.12 5.67
N CYS A 132 -8.47 1.38 6.10
CA CYS A 132 -8.88 1.80 7.42
C CYS A 132 -9.97 2.88 7.33
N GLU A 133 -10.60 3.17 8.47
CA GLU A 133 -11.42 4.36 8.59
C GLU A 133 -10.54 5.58 8.34
N VAL A 134 -11.07 6.55 7.61
CA VAL A 134 -10.32 7.78 7.39
C VAL A 134 -10.21 8.52 8.72
N PHE A 135 -9.10 9.20 8.96
CA PHE A 135 -8.80 9.79 10.27
C PHE A 135 -8.25 11.20 10.12
N GLU A 136 -8.52 12.05 11.11
CA GLU A 136 -8.02 13.43 11.11
C GLU A 136 -6.54 13.50 11.51
N LEU A 137 -5.77 14.30 10.77
CA LEU A 137 -4.39 14.64 11.10
C LEU A 137 -4.37 15.87 11.99
N GLY A 138 -3.86 15.72 13.20
CA GLY A 138 -3.72 16.84 14.13
C GLY A 138 -2.91 18.02 13.54
N LYS A 139 -3.50 19.22 13.66
CA LYS A 139 -2.94 20.57 13.42
C LYS A 139 -2.87 21.13 11.98
N THR A 140 -3.28 20.43 10.93
CA THR A 140 -3.34 21.02 9.57
C THR A 140 -4.73 21.07 8.92
N GLY A 141 -5.79 20.60 9.59
CA GLY A 141 -7.16 20.97 9.25
C GLY A 141 -7.65 20.54 7.86
N LYS A 142 -7.11 19.46 7.29
CA LYS A 142 -7.72 18.79 6.13
C LYS A 142 -8.27 17.43 6.56
N VAL A 143 -9.59 17.37 6.55
CA VAL A 143 -10.44 16.19 6.79
C VAL A 143 -10.40 15.30 5.56
N GLU A 144 -10.19 14.00 5.75
CA GLU A 144 -10.93 12.98 5.00
C GLU A 144 -11.50 12.00 6.08
N ARG A 145 -12.71 11.48 5.87
CA ARG A 145 -13.78 11.24 6.88
C ARG A 145 -13.63 10.13 7.96
N ASP A 146 -13.70 10.52 9.24
CA ASP A 146 -14.39 9.75 10.31
C ASP A 146 -15.56 10.60 10.80
N GLU A 147 -16.78 10.12 10.61
CA GLU A 147 -17.94 10.61 11.36
C GLU A 147 -18.44 9.46 12.23
N SER A 148 -17.85 9.36 13.42
CA SER A 148 -18.37 8.68 14.62
C SER A 148 -19.85 8.96 14.98
N LYS A 149 -20.65 9.56 14.08
CA LYS A 149 -22.09 9.79 14.12
C LYS A 149 -22.69 9.89 12.72
N LEU A 150 -23.11 8.76 12.13
CA LEU A 150 -24.30 8.65 11.25
C LEU A 150 -24.81 7.21 11.24
#